data_AF-A0A1N7QL02-F1
#
_entry.id   AF-A0A1N7QL02-F1
#
_cell.length_a   1.000
_cell.length_b   1.000
_cell.length_c   1.000
_cell.angle_alpha   90.00
_cell.angle_beta   90.00
_cell.angle_gamma   90.00
#
_symmetry.space_group_name_H-M   'P 1'
#
loop_
_entity.id
_entity.type
_entity.pdbx_description
1 polymer ?
#
loop_
_entity_poly.entity_id
_entity_poly.type
_entity_poly.pdbx_seq_one_letter_code
_entity_poly.pdbx_strand_id
1 'polypeptide(L)'
;MTKKLFAIALISNYCLFFSQVGINTPNPHPSSALEISSDSKGLLLPRLTTASINNLSSSANEGLIVFDKELKSFVGWDGTKWINLGYEEINTVPTATNLVIGGNLSVGASLTGNYTFSDAQSNPDNASTFIWKRADDNSGTNVIIIPAASAQNYTLVAADLGKFIQFCVTPGSTIGASPGLQKCSAWAGSVIANQAPTVSNVSISGATNTGQTLTGNYTYTDIEGNTEGTSIFRWTRSDDASGTNETTISGATAKTYVLGNADATKYIKFYVTPVATAGTTTGNETGSGYVGSVVLTPVALGSWDTSSIAGGTGNFGPSPWNGTLATGIQSAKIVRDSGATQSGSGSAGAWGSDGLNSTSQALAEAANDTWTFEFVPQTGKSLSITSIEAYSFRKSASGPKNGQYQYKIGTSGTWTDISGAVISGISGASQTTANQSAIDLSGITALQNITVDTPVSIRLVLWGATATTGTAYMGYTNQTISIKGFAQ
;
A
#
# COMPACT_ATOMS: atom_id res chain seq x y z
N MET A 1 -9.98 -99.19 80.54
CA MET A 1 -10.77 -98.84 79.33
C MET A 1 -10.20 -97.56 78.72
N THR A 2 -9.58 -97.70 77.54
CA THR A 2 -9.50 -96.77 76.38
C THR A 2 -9.22 -95.25 76.48
N LYS A 3 -8.28 -94.83 75.58
CA LYS A 3 -7.99 -93.50 74.94
C LYS A 3 -6.91 -92.63 75.63
N LYS A 4 -5.96 -91.93 74.98
CA LYS A 4 -5.65 -91.60 73.56
C LYS A 4 -4.20 -91.01 73.45
N LEU A 5 -3.65 -91.00 72.23
CA LEU A 5 -2.39 -90.42 71.72
C LEU A 5 -2.11 -88.94 72.11
N PHE A 6 -0.83 -88.57 72.22
CA PHE A 6 -0.22 -87.46 71.45
C PHE A 6 1.32 -87.57 71.40
N ALA A 7 1.90 -87.53 70.20
CA ALA A 7 3.34 -87.53 69.96
C ALA A 7 3.88 -86.09 70.00
N ILE A 8 5.02 -85.88 70.67
CA ILE A 8 5.78 -84.62 70.63
C ILE A 8 7.06 -84.90 69.85
N ALA A 9 7.12 -84.41 68.62
CA ALA A 9 8.32 -84.40 67.79
C ALA A 9 9.18 -83.18 68.18
N LEU A 10 10.42 -83.42 68.60
CA LEU A 10 11.42 -82.38 68.80
C LEU A 10 11.94 -81.94 67.42
N ILE A 11 11.42 -80.85 66.87
CA ILE A 11 11.91 -80.26 65.61
C ILE A 11 13.14 -79.41 65.96
N SER A 12 14.35 -79.91 65.66
CA SER A 12 15.55 -79.07 65.68
C SER A 12 15.50 -78.10 64.50
N ASN A 13 15.16 -76.86 64.78
CA ASN A 13 15.13 -75.78 63.80
C ASN A 13 16.59 -75.43 63.42
N TYR A 14 17.08 -75.93 62.28
CA TYR A 14 18.32 -75.44 61.68
C TYR A 14 18.04 -74.06 61.06
N CYS A 15 18.31 -72.99 61.80
CA CYS A 15 18.39 -71.66 61.20
C CYS A 15 19.66 -71.58 60.33
N LEU A 16 19.48 -71.59 59.01
CA LEU A 16 20.52 -71.20 58.06
C LEU A 16 20.65 -69.66 58.09
N PHE A 17 21.71 -69.16 58.72
CA PHE A 17 22.06 -67.74 58.63
C PHE A 17 22.77 -67.50 57.29
N PHE A 18 22.14 -66.77 56.38
CA PHE A 18 22.84 -66.24 55.21
C PHE A 18 23.74 -65.07 55.66
N SER A 19 25.03 -65.09 55.33
CA SER A 19 26.01 -64.03 55.65
C SER A 19 25.93 -62.86 54.65
N GLN A 20 24.73 -62.41 54.29
CA GLN A 20 24.53 -61.26 53.40
C GLN A 20 24.44 -59.97 54.22
N VAL A 21 25.05 -58.91 53.72
CA VAL A 21 24.95 -57.59 54.35
C VAL A 21 23.84 -56.80 53.67
N GLY A 22 22.74 -56.59 54.37
CA GLY A 22 21.71 -55.64 53.96
C GLY A 22 21.90 -54.31 54.70
N ILE A 23 22.03 -53.20 53.97
CA ILE A 23 21.95 -51.85 54.55
C ILE A 23 20.59 -51.27 54.16
N ASN A 24 19.75 -51.01 55.17
CA ASN A 24 18.37 -50.53 55.02
C ASN A 24 17.43 -51.45 54.21
N THR A 25 17.80 -52.72 54.01
CA THR A 25 16.92 -53.77 53.47
C THR A 25 16.96 -55.00 54.39
N PRO A 26 15.83 -55.41 54.99
CA PRO A 26 15.82 -56.56 55.89
C PRO A 26 15.89 -57.90 55.14
N ASN A 27 15.63 -57.89 53.83
CA ASN A 27 15.68 -59.06 52.96
C ASN A 27 16.56 -58.74 51.75
N PRO A 28 17.90 -58.66 51.91
CA PRO A 28 18.80 -58.49 50.78
C PRO A 28 18.56 -59.62 49.76
N HIS A 29 18.72 -59.29 48.48
CA HIS A 29 18.47 -60.18 47.38
C HIS A 29 19.42 -61.38 47.46
N PRO A 30 18.95 -62.63 47.24
CA PRO A 30 19.77 -63.83 47.42
C PRO A 30 21.05 -63.89 46.58
N SER A 31 21.11 -63.14 45.47
CA SER A 31 22.29 -63.06 44.61
C SER A 31 23.31 -62.00 45.04
N SER A 32 23.07 -61.26 46.12
CA SER A 32 23.94 -60.18 46.59
C SER A 32 24.74 -60.59 47.82
N ALA A 33 26.02 -60.22 47.85
CA ALA A 33 26.80 -60.26 49.09
C ALA A 33 26.55 -58.99 49.94
N LEU A 34 26.24 -57.87 49.28
CA LEU A 34 25.87 -56.58 49.87
C LEU A 34 24.75 -55.96 49.04
N GLU A 35 23.64 -55.63 49.68
CA GLU A 35 22.58 -54.79 49.09
C GLU A 35 22.38 -53.53 49.94
N ILE A 36 22.31 -52.38 49.27
CA ILE A 36 22.05 -51.09 49.91
C ILE A 36 20.78 -50.52 49.29
N SER A 37 19.74 -50.33 50.10
CA SER A 37 18.46 -49.75 49.65
C SER A 37 18.24 -48.38 50.29
N SER A 38 18.04 -47.35 49.46
CA SER A 38 17.66 -46.01 49.92
C SER A 38 17.03 -45.23 48.78
N ASP A 39 16.04 -44.41 49.10
CA ASP A 39 15.38 -43.46 48.20
C ASP A 39 16.00 -42.05 48.23
N SER A 40 16.92 -41.81 49.16
CA SER A 40 17.41 -40.48 49.52
C SER A 40 18.92 -40.41 49.81
N LYS A 41 19.62 -41.56 49.84
CA LYS A 41 21.06 -41.66 50.08
C LYS A 41 21.71 -42.58 49.04
N GLY A 42 22.98 -42.34 48.73
CA GLY A 42 23.77 -43.14 47.78
C GLY A 42 25.00 -43.78 48.43
N LEU A 43 25.76 -44.54 47.63
CA LEU A 43 27.05 -45.09 48.01
C LEU A 43 28.17 -44.10 47.69
N LEU A 44 28.96 -43.73 48.70
CA LEU A 44 30.13 -42.86 48.55
C LEU A 44 31.40 -43.72 48.51
N LEU A 45 31.90 -43.97 47.30
CA LEU A 45 33.13 -44.72 47.08
C LEU A 45 34.37 -43.87 47.44
N PRO A 46 35.55 -44.48 47.65
CA PRO A 46 36.80 -43.75 47.83
C PRO A 46 37.04 -42.76 46.67
N ARG A 47 37.29 -41.49 47.02
CA ARG A 47 37.51 -40.41 46.06
C ARG A 47 38.99 -40.05 46.03
N LEU A 48 39.66 -40.38 44.94
CA LEU A 48 41.12 -40.31 44.83
C LEU A 48 41.52 -39.38 43.68
N THR A 49 42.73 -38.84 43.71
CA THR A 49 43.33 -38.17 42.54
C THR A 49 43.78 -39.24 41.54
N THR A 50 43.93 -38.89 40.25
CA THR A 50 44.40 -39.86 39.25
C THR A 50 45.77 -40.42 39.64
N ALA A 51 46.66 -39.58 40.20
CA ALA A 51 47.96 -40.03 40.72
C ALA A 51 47.84 -41.04 41.86
N SER A 52 46.93 -40.81 42.82
CA SER A 52 46.69 -41.76 43.92
C SER A 52 46.09 -43.08 43.41
N ILE A 53 45.21 -43.04 42.42
CA ILE A 53 44.62 -44.23 41.78
C ILE A 53 45.72 -45.05 41.07
N ASN A 54 46.59 -44.40 40.32
CA ASN A 54 47.70 -45.06 39.64
C ASN A 54 48.66 -45.75 40.62
N ASN A 55 48.90 -45.17 41.80
CA ASN A 55 49.71 -45.79 42.85
C ASN A 55 49.08 -47.05 43.45
N LEU A 56 47.76 -47.22 43.36
CA LEU A 56 47.08 -48.43 43.84
C LEU A 56 47.27 -49.63 42.90
N SER A 57 47.71 -49.41 41.66
CA SER A 57 47.73 -50.45 40.60
C SER A 57 48.53 -51.71 40.97
N SER A 58 49.61 -51.59 41.75
CA SER A 58 50.40 -52.75 42.18
C SER A 58 49.75 -53.58 43.30
N SER A 59 48.67 -53.07 43.89
CA SER A 59 47.97 -53.66 45.04
C SER A 59 46.46 -53.79 44.85
N ALA A 60 45.93 -53.36 43.70
CA ALA A 60 44.50 -53.39 43.40
C ALA A 60 44.08 -54.80 42.99
N ASN A 61 42.94 -55.27 43.52
CA ASN A 61 42.30 -56.49 43.08
C ASN A 61 41.26 -56.18 42.00
N GLU A 62 41.02 -57.13 41.11
CA GLU A 62 39.99 -57.05 40.07
C GLU A 62 38.62 -56.70 40.71
N GLY A 63 37.92 -55.74 40.10
CA GLY A 63 36.64 -55.24 40.59
C GLY A 63 36.73 -54.13 41.64
N LEU A 64 37.93 -53.63 41.98
CA LEU A 64 38.07 -52.44 42.84
C LEU A 64 37.49 -51.20 42.13
N ILE A 65 36.52 -50.52 42.74
CA ILE A 65 35.88 -49.32 42.18
C ILE A 65 36.19 -48.10 43.04
N VAL A 66 36.63 -47.02 42.41
CA VAL A 66 36.89 -45.71 43.03
C VAL A 66 36.33 -44.58 42.17
N PHE A 67 36.16 -43.40 42.75
CA PHE A 67 35.81 -42.20 42.01
C PHE A 67 37.06 -41.34 41.78
N ASP A 68 37.41 -41.11 40.52
CA ASP A 68 38.51 -40.23 40.15
C ASP A 68 38.04 -38.76 40.24
N LYS A 69 38.67 -37.99 41.12
CA LYS A 69 38.31 -36.59 41.37
C LYS A 69 38.71 -35.64 40.25
N GLU A 70 39.67 -36.01 39.41
CA GLU A 70 40.18 -35.19 38.32
C GLU A 70 39.41 -35.50 37.03
N LEU A 71 39.19 -36.79 36.75
CA LEU A 71 38.38 -37.24 35.60
C LEU A 71 36.86 -37.14 35.83
N LYS A 72 36.42 -36.93 37.08
CA LYS A 72 35.00 -36.86 37.48
C LYS A 72 34.20 -38.11 37.12
N SER A 73 34.85 -39.27 37.08
CA SER A 73 34.26 -40.54 36.64
C SER A 73 34.46 -41.64 37.68
N PHE A 74 33.58 -42.64 37.63
CA PHE A 74 33.80 -43.91 38.32
C PHE A 74 34.77 -44.74 37.50
N VAL A 75 35.83 -45.24 38.15
CA VAL A 75 36.80 -46.13 37.52
C VAL A 75 36.89 -47.45 38.27
N GLY A 76 37.02 -48.54 37.52
CA GLY A 76 37.17 -49.90 38.02
C GLY A 76 38.51 -50.50 37.62
N TRP A 77 39.12 -51.29 38.49
CA TRP A 77 40.30 -52.09 38.12
C TRP A 77 39.87 -53.38 37.45
N ASP A 78 40.28 -53.60 36.19
CA ASP A 78 39.94 -54.80 35.41
C ASP A 78 40.89 -55.99 35.65
N GLY A 79 41.81 -55.86 36.62
CA GLY A 79 42.89 -56.83 36.86
C GLY A 79 44.22 -56.39 36.24
N THR A 80 44.22 -55.49 35.26
CA THR A 80 45.42 -55.02 34.55
C THR A 80 45.55 -53.51 34.44
N LYS A 81 44.42 -52.78 34.39
CA LYS A 81 44.36 -51.33 34.28
C LYS A 81 43.07 -50.77 34.89
N TRP A 82 43.07 -49.47 35.14
CA TRP A 82 41.86 -48.74 35.49
C TRP A 82 41.03 -48.42 34.23
N ILE A 83 39.74 -48.76 34.26
CA ILE A 83 38.77 -48.51 33.18
C ILE A 83 37.66 -47.57 33.67
N ASN A 84 37.18 -46.66 32.81
CA ASN A 84 36.00 -45.85 33.09
C ASN A 84 34.75 -46.74 33.08
N LEU A 85 33.93 -46.65 34.13
CA LEU A 85 32.68 -47.41 34.27
C LEU A 85 31.43 -46.58 33.92
N GLY A 86 31.61 -45.31 33.53
CA GLY A 86 30.54 -44.48 32.97
C GLY A 86 30.20 -44.86 31.53
N TYR A 87 28.93 -44.68 31.15
CA TYR A 87 28.49 -44.77 29.75
C TYR A 87 29.03 -43.55 29.00
N GLU A 88 29.95 -43.75 28.06
CA GLU A 88 30.24 -42.73 27.04
C GLU A 88 29.29 -42.98 25.87
N GLU A 89 28.38 -42.06 25.61
CA GLU A 89 27.57 -42.09 24.38
C GLU A 89 28.53 -42.15 23.18
N ILE A 90 28.34 -43.16 22.31
CA ILE A 90 29.01 -43.18 21.01
C ILE A 90 28.46 -41.98 20.24
N ASN A 91 29.24 -40.91 20.23
CA ASN A 91 28.86 -39.68 19.58
C ASN A 91 29.06 -39.86 18.07
N THR A 92 27.95 -39.99 17.34
CA THR A 92 27.97 -40.15 15.89
C THR A 92 28.00 -38.77 15.25
N VAL A 93 28.84 -38.58 14.23
CA VAL A 93 28.87 -37.30 13.50
C VAL A 93 27.54 -37.05 12.75
N PRO A 94 27.13 -35.78 12.54
CA PRO A 94 25.89 -35.45 11.84
C PRO A 94 25.95 -35.78 10.34
N THR A 95 24.78 -35.82 9.70
CA THR A 95 24.60 -36.11 8.27
C THR A 95 23.78 -35.03 7.57
N ALA A 96 24.04 -34.84 6.27
CA ALA A 96 23.28 -33.95 5.39
C ALA A 96 22.65 -34.74 4.25
N THR A 97 21.36 -34.51 4.01
CA THR A 97 20.59 -35.14 2.92
C THR A 97 19.74 -34.10 2.17
N ASN A 98 19.06 -34.51 1.09
CA ASN A 98 18.15 -33.65 0.29
C ASN A 98 18.77 -32.32 -0.19
N LEU A 99 20.02 -32.36 -0.64
CA LEU A 99 20.72 -31.17 -1.09
C LEU A 99 20.15 -30.69 -2.43
N VAL A 100 19.56 -29.51 -2.47
CA VAL A 100 18.98 -28.90 -3.68
C VAL A 100 19.34 -27.41 -3.77
N ILE A 101 19.49 -26.92 -5.00
CA ILE A 101 19.71 -25.50 -5.28
C ILE A 101 18.38 -24.88 -5.70
N GLY A 102 17.95 -23.82 -5.02
CA GLY A 102 16.85 -22.96 -5.42
C GLY A 102 17.34 -21.65 -6.04
N GLY A 103 16.54 -21.03 -6.90
CA GLY A 103 16.87 -19.79 -7.62
C GLY A 103 16.96 -19.99 -9.14
N ASN A 104 17.06 -18.89 -9.89
CA ASN A 104 17.27 -18.91 -11.34
C ASN A 104 18.78 -18.92 -11.67
N LEU A 105 19.12 -19.57 -12.78
CA LEU A 105 20.51 -19.74 -13.23
C LEU A 105 20.92 -18.64 -14.20
N SER A 106 20.77 -17.38 -13.81
CA SER A 106 21.23 -16.23 -14.60
C SER A 106 22.29 -15.43 -13.84
N VAL A 107 23.22 -14.80 -14.56
CA VAL A 107 24.24 -13.94 -13.94
C VAL A 107 23.57 -12.82 -13.13
N GLY A 108 23.98 -12.64 -11.88
CA GLY A 108 23.41 -11.68 -10.92
C GLY A 108 22.29 -12.23 -10.05
N ALA A 109 21.75 -13.41 -10.36
CA ALA A 109 20.77 -14.08 -9.52
C ALA A 109 21.37 -14.61 -8.21
N SER A 110 20.55 -14.65 -7.14
CA SER A 110 20.90 -15.30 -5.88
C SER A 110 20.37 -16.73 -5.85
N LEU A 111 21.27 -17.69 -5.74
CA LEU A 111 20.97 -19.09 -5.46
C LEU A 111 20.91 -19.33 -3.96
N THR A 112 20.09 -20.31 -3.54
CA THR A 112 20.00 -20.79 -2.15
C THR A 112 20.22 -22.29 -2.11
N GLY A 113 21.22 -22.72 -1.36
CA GLY A 113 21.47 -24.13 -1.07
C GLY A 113 20.58 -24.61 0.07
N ASN A 114 19.73 -25.60 -0.18
CA ASN A 114 18.88 -26.20 0.84
C ASN A 114 19.37 -27.61 1.14
N TYR A 115 19.27 -28.04 2.39
CA TYR A 115 19.61 -29.39 2.84
C TYR A 115 18.82 -29.76 4.09
N THR A 116 18.79 -31.06 4.40
CA THR A 116 18.24 -31.61 5.65
C THR A 116 19.39 -32.07 6.53
N PHE A 117 19.52 -31.47 7.71
CA PHE A 117 20.44 -31.90 8.76
C PHE A 117 19.81 -33.03 9.59
N SER A 118 20.60 -34.05 9.94
CA SER A 118 20.18 -35.10 10.86
C SER A 118 21.36 -35.57 11.71
N ASP A 119 21.12 -35.67 13.01
CA ASP A 119 22.07 -36.14 14.01
C ASP A 119 21.34 -37.12 14.95
N ALA A 120 21.96 -38.26 15.28
CA ALA A 120 21.29 -39.29 16.05
C ALA A 120 21.09 -38.91 17.53
N GLN A 121 21.84 -37.93 18.04
CA GLN A 121 21.70 -37.38 19.39
C GLN A 121 20.86 -36.09 19.38
N SER A 122 20.30 -35.71 18.23
CA SER A 122 19.56 -34.46 18.04
C SER A 122 20.37 -33.20 18.39
N ASN A 123 21.69 -33.25 18.18
CA ASN A 123 22.55 -32.07 18.32
C ASN A 123 22.12 -30.97 17.33
N PRO A 124 22.27 -29.67 17.68
CA PRO A 124 21.82 -28.57 16.82
C PRO A 124 22.72 -28.38 15.59
N ASP A 125 22.12 -27.99 14.47
CA ASP A 125 22.83 -27.54 13.27
C ASP A 125 23.29 -26.09 13.45
N ASN A 126 24.47 -25.90 14.04
CA ASN A 126 25.01 -24.58 14.33
C ASN A 126 26.52 -24.43 14.05
N ALA A 127 27.12 -25.42 13.39
CA ALA A 127 28.50 -25.35 12.90
C ALA A 127 28.67 -25.89 11.48
N SER A 128 27.58 -26.05 10.72
CA SER A 128 27.65 -26.45 9.31
C SER A 128 28.37 -25.41 8.46
N THR A 129 29.22 -25.89 7.56
CA THR A 129 29.97 -25.03 6.62
C THR A 129 29.55 -25.33 5.19
N PHE A 130 29.56 -24.29 4.35
CA PHE A 130 29.11 -24.37 2.96
C PHE A 130 30.25 -24.04 2.00
N ILE A 131 30.24 -24.68 0.84
CA ILE A 131 31.02 -24.23 -0.32
C ILE A 131 30.18 -24.34 -1.58
N TRP A 132 30.46 -23.44 -2.53
CA TRP A 132 29.94 -23.52 -3.88
C TRP A 132 31.04 -23.91 -4.86
N LYS A 133 30.68 -24.70 -5.86
CA LYS A 133 31.58 -25.15 -6.93
C LYS A 133 30.99 -24.81 -8.28
N ARG A 134 31.86 -24.65 -9.27
CA ARG A 134 31.49 -24.55 -10.68
C ARG A 134 32.24 -25.58 -11.53
N ALA A 135 31.61 -26.04 -12.61
CA ALA A 135 32.16 -26.98 -13.57
C ALA A 135 31.81 -26.60 -15.01
N ASP A 136 32.49 -27.21 -15.97
CA ASP A 136 32.27 -26.97 -17.41
C ASP A 136 31.04 -27.72 -17.96
N ASP A 137 30.57 -28.76 -17.27
CA ASP A 137 29.45 -29.60 -17.67
C ASP A 137 28.70 -30.21 -16.47
N ASN A 138 27.59 -30.91 -16.76
CA ASN A 138 26.77 -31.59 -15.76
C ASN A 138 27.42 -32.86 -15.16
N SER A 139 28.63 -33.21 -15.60
CA SER A 139 29.41 -34.34 -15.09
C SER A 139 30.53 -33.91 -14.15
N GLY A 140 30.77 -32.61 -14.00
CA GLY A 140 31.82 -32.09 -13.13
C GLY A 140 33.20 -32.12 -13.78
N THR A 141 33.30 -31.84 -15.09
CA THR A 141 34.61 -31.60 -15.72
C THR A 141 35.18 -30.26 -15.26
N ASN A 142 36.49 -30.23 -14.98
CA ASN A 142 37.25 -29.02 -14.55
C ASN A 142 36.63 -28.29 -13.34
N VAL A 143 36.26 -29.03 -12.31
CA VAL A 143 35.65 -28.46 -11.09
C VAL A 143 36.57 -27.46 -10.40
N ILE A 144 36.02 -26.29 -10.11
CA ILE A 144 36.66 -25.24 -9.31
C ILE A 144 35.77 -24.92 -8.12
N ILE A 145 36.38 -24.89 -6.92
CA ILE A 145 35.72 -24.32 -5.73
C ILE A 145 35.70 -22.80 -5.90
N ILE A 146 34.52 -22.20 -5.77
CA ILE A 146 34.34 -20.76 -5.89
C ILE A 146 34.88 -20.12 -4.61
N PRO A 147 35.97 -19.33 -4.67
CA PRO A 147 36.56 -18.76 -3.47
C PRO A 147 35.58 -17.83 -2.74
N ALA A 148 35.63 -17.82 -1.41
CA ALA A 148 34.80 -16.98 -0.53
C ALA A 148 33.27 -17.21 -0.60
N ALA A 149 32.77 -18.14 -1.41
CA ALA A 149 31.37 -18.54 -1.42
C ALA A 149 31.08 -19.54 -0.29
N SER A 150 31.05 -19.05 0.96
CA SER A 150 30.88 -19.86 2.18
C SER A 150 29.52 -19.73 2.85
N ALA A 151 28.60 -18.96 2.27
CA ALA A 151 27.24 -18.80 2.76
C ALA A 151 26.29 -19.81 2.10
N GLN A 152 25.15 -20.03 2.74
CA GLN A 152 24.06 -20.84 2.18
C GLN A 152 23.44 -20.20 0.92
N ASN A 153 23.62 -18.89 0.73
CA ASN A 153 23.26 -18.18 -0.50
C ASN A 153 24.51 -17.85 -1.32
N TYR A 154 24.37 -17.87 -2.66
CA TYR A 154 25.43 -17.49 -3.59
C TYR A 154 24.87 -16.68 -4.75
N THR A 155 25.43 -15.48 -4.99
CA THR A 155 25.08 -14.65 -6.14
C THR A 155 25.95 -15.02 -7.34
N LEU A 156 25.33 -15.41 -8.44
CA LEU A 156 26.02 -15.79 -9.68
C LEU A 156 26.78 -14.60 -10.27
N VAL A 157 28.03 -14.81 -10.65
CA VAL A 157 28.88 -13.77 -11.24
C VAL A 157 29.14 -14.03 -12.72
N ALA A 158 29.70 -13.04 -13.43
CA ALA A 158 30.01 -13.17 -14.85
C ALA A 158 30.93 -14.36 -15.18
N ALA A 159 31.82 -14.75 -14.25
CA ALA A 159 32.70 -15.91 -14.42
C ALA A 159 31.97 -17.27 -14.36
N ASP A 160 30.71 -17.28 -13.93
CA ASP A 160 29.88 -18.48 -13.88
C ASP A 160 29.09 -18.68 -15.18
N LEU A 161 29.06 -17.69 -16.08
CA LEU A 161 28.36 -17.78 -17.36
C LEU A 161 28.80 -19.04 -18.14
N GLY A 162 27.83 -19.85 -18.55
CA GLY A 162 28.03 -21.12 -19.25
C GLY A 162 28.41 -22.29 -18.34
N LYS A 163 28.72 -22.06 -17.06
CA LYS A 163 29.14 -23.08 -16.09
C LYS A 163 27.97 -23.73 -15.37
N PHE A 164 28.21 -24.91 -14.81
CA PHE A 164 27.27 -25.66 -13.97
C PHE A 164 27.64 -25.43 -12.51
N ILE A 165 26.65 -25.30 -11.62
CA ILE A 165 26.86 -24.90 -10.22
C ILE A 165 26.47 -26.03 -9.27
N GLN A 166 27.27 -26.24 -8.21
CA GLN A 166 27.01 -27.24 -7.18
C GLN A 166 27.16 -26.65 -5.79
N PHE A 167 26.22 -26.98 -4.91
CA PHE A 167 26.23 -26.61 -3.50
C PHE A 167 26.70 -27.80 -2.67
N CYS A 168 27.64 -27.58 -1.76
CA CYS A 168 28.09 -28.60 -0.83
C CYS A 168 28.01 -28.10 0.61
N VAL A 169 27.56 -28.97 1.51
CA VAL A 169 27.54 -28.74 2.95
C VAL A 169 28.36 -29.80 3.66
N THR A 170 29.14 -29.36 4.65
CA THR A 170 29.74 -30.22 5.67
C THR A 170 28.93 -29.99 6.95
N PRO A 171 28.05 -30.94 7.34
CA PRO A 171 27.17 -30.74 8.48
C PRO A 171 27.98 -30.69 9.78
N GLY A 172 27.65 -29.78 10.68
CA GLY A 172 28.41 -29.55 11.89
C GLY A 172 27.57 -29.09 13.08
N SER A 173 28.02 -29.45 14.27
CA SER A 173 27.48 -29.00 15.55
C SER A 173 28.61 -28.54 16.46
N THR A 174 28.30 -27.58 17.33
CA THR A 174 29.20 -27.12 18.40
C THR A 174 29.25 -28.09 19.58
N ILE A 175 28.39 -29.11 19.60
CA ILE A 175 28.30 -30.11 20.64
C ILE A 175 28.51 -31.49 20.01
N GLY A 176 29.34 -32.31 20.64
CA GLY A 176 29.56 -33.69 20.24
C GLY A 176 30.54 -33.91 19.08
N ALA A 177 30.44 -35.07 18.43
CA ALA A 177 31.33 -35.47 17.37
C ALA A 177 31.04 -34.65 16.11
N SER A 178 32.04 -33.91 15.64
CA SER A 178 31.91 -32.99 14.51
C SER A 178 33.26 -32.78 13.83
N PRO A 179 33.30 -32.48 12.51
CA PRO A 179 32.19 -32.38 11.56
C PRO A 179 31.78 -33.75 10.97
N GLY A 180 30.59 -33.78 10.34
CA GLY A 180 30.16 -34.88 9.49
C GLY A 180 30.81 -34.87 8.11
N LEU A 181 30.50 -35.87 7.28
CA LEU A 181 31.03 -35.97 5.92
C LEU A 181 30.38 -34.93 4.99
N GLN A 182 31.19 -34.27 4.18
CA GLN A 182 30.70 -33.36 3.15
C GLN A 182 29.79 -34.09 2.16
N LYS A 183 28.65 -33.47 1.84
CA LYS A 183 27.75 -33.89 0.76
C LYS A 183 27.52 -32.72 -0.19
N CYS A 184 27.25 -33.04 -1.45
CA CYS A 184 26.99 -32.06 -2.50
C CYS A 184 25.67 -32.36 -3.21
N SER A 185 25.00 -31.31 -3.68
CA SER A 185 23.84 -31.42 -4.56
C SER A 185 24.23 -32.03 -5.90
N ALA A 186 23.22 -32.39 -6.72
CA ALA A 186 23.45 -32.52 -8.15
C ALA A 186 23.94 -31.18 -8.75
N TRP A 187 24.60 -31.25 -9.90
CA TRP A 187 24.92 -30.05 -10.68
C TRP A 187 23.63 -29.37 -11.13
N ALA A 188 23.48 -28.09 -10.81
CA ALA A 188 22.49 -27.22 -11.42
C ALA A 188 22.93 -26.90 -12.86
N GLY A 189 21.96 -26.67 -13.74
CA GLY A 189 22.18 -26.43 -15.17
C GLY A 189 23.14 -25.27 -15.49
N SER A 190 23.41 -25.08 -16.79
CA SER A 190 24.30 -24.03 -17.26
C SER A 190 23.74 -22.64 -16.94
N VAL A 191 24.58 -21.77 -16.37
CA VAL A 191 24.22 -20.37 -16.08
C VAL A 191 24.14 -19.57 -17.38
N ILE A 192 23.06 -18.81 -17.55
CA ILE A 192 22.82 -17.96 -18.72
C ILE A 192 23.05 -16.47 -18.41
N ALA A 193 23.16 -15.66 -19.46
CA ALA A 193 23.18 -14.21 -19.31
C ALA A 193 21.79 -13.71 -18.90
N ASN A 194 21.72 -12.71 -18.01
CA ASN A 194 20.44 -12.13 -17.63
C ASN A 194 19.94 -11.15 -18.70
N GLN A 195 18.67 -11.26 -19.06
CA GLN A 195 18.01 -10.38 -20.00
C GLN A 195 17.30 -9.24 -19.29
N ALA A 196 17.03 -8.17 -20.03
CA ALA A 196 16.27 -7.05 -19.51
C ALA A 196 14.76 -7.37 -19.54
N PRO A 197 13.96 -6.86 -18.59
CA PRO A 197 12.52 -7.08 -18.60
C PRO A 197 11.85 -6.38 -19.79
N THR A 198 10.65 -6.83 -20.11
CA THR A 198 9.82 -6.30 -21.20
C THR A 198 8.41 -5.98 -20.72
N VAL A 199 7.69 -5.16 -21.49
CA VAL A 199 6.29 -4.84 -21.22
C VAL A 199 5.45 -5.02 -22.48
N SER A 200 4.19 -5.40 -22.27
CA SER A 200 3.17 -5.53 -23.31
C SER A 200 1.84 -4.94 -22.84
N ASN A 201 0.84 -4.88 -23.72
CA ASN A 201 -0.51 -4.37 -23.43
C ASN A 201 -0.54 -2.96 -22.80
N VAL A 202 0.41 -2.10 -23.19
CA VAL A 202 0.51 -0.74 -22.67
C VAL A 202 -0.70 0.08 -23.12
N SER A 203 -1.52 0.52 -22.17
CA SER A 203 -2.81 1.16 -22.42
C SER A 203 -3.14 2.20 -21.34
N ILE A 204 -4.11 3.07 -21.63
CA ILE A 204 -4.62 4.05 -20.67
C ILE A 204 -6.11 3.76 -20.42
N SER A 205 -6.54 3.85 -19.17
CA SER A 205 -7.95 3.86 -18.76
C SER A 205 -8.31 5.15 -18.01
N GLY A 206 -9.59 5.52 -18.05
CA GLY A 206 -10.12 6.74 -17.44
C GLY A 206 -10.87 7.62 -18.44
N ALA A 207 -11.61 8.61 -17.92
CA ALA A 207 -12.34 9.57 -18.76
C ALA A 207 -11.40 10.70 -19.21
N THR A 208 -11.45 11.07 -20.48
CA THR A 208 -10.62 12.12 -21.07
C THR A 208 -11.24 13.50 -20.90
N ASN A 209 -11.55 13.86 -19.65
CA ASN A 209 -12.04 15.18 -19.27
C ASN A 209 -11.07 15.83 -18.29
N THR A 210 -10.84 17.14 -18.38
CA THR A 210 -10.00 17.86 -17.39
C THR A 210 -10.50 17.65 -15.96
N GLY A 211 -9.58 17.45 -15.03
CA GLY A 211 -9.85 17.09 -13.62
C GLY A 211 -10.04 15.59 -13.38
N GLN A 212 -10.21 14.77 -14.44
CA GLN A 212 -10.28 13.32 -14.30
C GLN A 212 -8.89 12.69 -14.20
N THR A 213 -8.84 11.51 -13.59
CA THR A 213 -7.62 10.72 -13.45
C THR A 213 -7.54 9.66 -14.55
N LEU A 214 -6.41 9.66 -15.27
CA LEU A 214 -6.00 8.59 -16.17
C LEU A 214 -5.09 7.61 -15.43
N THR A 215 -5.17 6.32 -15.78
CA THR A 215 -4.35 5.25 -15.23
C THR A 215 -3.64 4.52 -16.36
N GLY A 216 -2.31 4.42 -16.28
CA GLY A 216 -1.49 3.61 -17.18
C GLY A 216 -1.53 2.14 -16.78
N ASN A 217 -1.80 1.26 -17.74
CA ASN A 217 -1.86 -0.18 -17.55
C ASN A 217 -0.86 -0.86 -18.48
N TYR A 218 -0.24 -1.95 -18.02
CA TYR A 218 0.73 -2.73 -18.79
C TYR A 218 0.89 -4.13 -18.16
N THR A 219 1.47 -5.05 -18.92
CA THR A 219 1.87 -6.39 -18.47
C THR A 219 3.38 -6.47 -18.46
N TYR A 220 3.98 -6.69 -17.29
CA TYR A 220 5.42 -6.93 -17.13
C TYR A 220 5.77 -8.40 -17.39
N THR A 221 6.87 -8.64 -18.09
CA THR A 221 7.42 -9.98 -18.32
C THR A 221 8.94 -9.97 -18.26
N ASP A 222 9.50 -10.96 -17.58
CA ASP A 222 10.94 -11.21 -17.50
C ASP A 222 11.17 -12.70 -17.75
N ILE A 223 12.09 -13.02 -18.66
CA ILE A 223 12.27 -14.40 -19.15
C ILE A 223 12.87 -15.31 -18.07
N GLU A 224 13.65 -14.74 -17.14
CA GLU A 224 14.19 -15.44 -15.97
C GLU A 224 13.24 -15.44 -14.77
N GLY A 225 12.04 -14.87 -14.93
CA GLY A 225 11.01 -14.82 -13.88
C GLY A 225 11.32 -13.86 -12.74
N ASN A 226 12.23 -12.90 -12.93
CA ASN A 226 12.51 -11.88 -11.93
C ASN A 226 11.26 -11.02 -11.73
N THR A 227 10.88 -10.78 -10.47
CA THR A 227 9.71 -9.95 -10.16
C THR A 227 9.94 -8.50 -10.57
N GLU A 228 8.85 -7.78 -10.84
CA GLU A 228 8.91 -6.35 -11.16
C GLU A 228 9.37 -5.54 -9.93
N GLY A 229 10.36 -4.68 -10.14
CA GLY A 229 10.82 -3.65 -9.21
C GLY A 229 10.06 -2.33 -9.38
N THR A 230 10.74 -1.21 -9.18
CA THR A 230 10.12 0.13 -9.36
C THR A 230 10.28 0.61 -10.80
N SER A 231 9.29 0.28 -11.64
CA SER A 231 9.23 0.76 -13.03
C SER A 231 9.09 2.28 -13.11
N ILE A 232 9.62 2.87 -14.18
CA ILE A 232 9.66 4.31 -14.40
C ILE A 232 8.56 4.70 -15.37
N PHE A 233 7.82 5.78 -15.05
CA PHE A 233 6.70 6.25 -15.86
C PHE A 233 6.92 7.68 -16.33
N ARG A 234 6.37 8.01 -17.50
CA ARG A 234 6.16 9.39 -17.92
C ARG A 234 4.91 9.52 -18.79
N TRP A 235 4.34 10.72 -18.78
CA TRP A 235 3.19 11.06 -19.62
C TRP A 235 3.57 12.14 -20.62
N THR A 236 2.97 12.08 -21.81
CA THR A 236 3.14 13.08 -22.87
C THR A 236 1.80 13.65 -23.32
N ARG A 237 1.87 14.84 -23.93
CA ARG A 237 0.76 15.48 -24.63
C ARG A 237 1.14 15.77 -26.08
N SER A 238 0.21 15.59 -27.01
CA SER A 238 0.35 15.90 -28.43
C SER A 238 -0.84 16.68 -28.97
N ASP A 239 -0.66 17.29 -30.15
CA ASP A 239 -1.70 18.11 -30.80
C ASP A 239 -2.77 17.26 -31.50
N ASP A 240 -2.45 16.00 -31.84
CA ASP A 240 -3.34 15.07 -32.52
C ASP A 240 -3.13 13.62 -32.06
N ALA A 241 -4.01 12.73 -32.55
CA ALA A 241 -3.97 11.29 -32.29
C ALA A 241 -2.76 10.57 -32.95
N SER A 242 -2.00 11.26 -33.79
CA SER A 242 -0.81 10.74 -34.48
C SER A 242 0.48 11.11 -33.76
N GLY A 243 0.43 12.02 -32.78
CA GLY A 243 1.59 12.44 -31.99
C GLY A 243 2.32 13.67 -32.50
N THR A 244 1.68 14.49 -33.34
CA THR A 244 2.30 15.75 -33.79
C THR A 244 2.62 16.65 -32.59
N ASN A 245 3.85 17.19 -32.57
CA ASN A 245 4.37 18.02 -31.48
C ASN A 245 4.26 17.37 -30.08
N GLU A 246 4.48 16.05 -29.98
CA GLU A 246 4.50 15.36 -28.70
C GLU A 246 5.54 16.00 -27.75
N THR A 247 5.09 16.36 -26.55
CA THR A 247 5.92 16.93 -25.49
C THR A 247 5.72 16.18 -24.18
N THR A 248 6.79 16.02 -23.41
CA THR A 248 6.72 15.40 -22.09
C THR A 248 6.05 16.35 -21.09
N ILE A 249 5.14 15.80 -20.29
CA ILE A 249 4.48 16.53 -19.21
C ILE A 249 5.40 16.46 -17.98
N SER A 250 6.03 17.59 -17.67
CA SER A 250 6.99 17.68 -16.55
C SER A 250 6.34 17.28 -15.22
N GLY A 251 7.02 16.43 -14.45
CA GLY A 251 6.57 15.96 -13.13
C GLY A 251 5.53 14.83 -13.15
N ALA A 252 5.00 14.45 -14.32
CA ALA A 252 4.05 13.34 -14.45
C ALA A 252 4.78 11.99 -14.46
N THR A 253 5.27 11.53 -13.31
CA THR A 253 6.08 10.30 -13.16
C THR A 253 5.38 9.16 -12.42
N ALA A 254 4.09 9.33 -12.10
CA ALA A 254 3.28 8.31 -11.47
C ALA A 254 2.55 7.44 -12.51
N LYS A 255 2.10 6.25 -12.09
CA LYS A 255 1.25 5.36 -12.91
C LYS A 255 -0.13 5.97 -13.20
N THR A 256 -0.52 7.00 -12.45
CA THR A 256 -1.74 7.79 -12.67
C THR A 256 -1.38 9.24 -13.02
N TYR A 257 -2.28 9.91 -13.74
CA TYR A 257 -2.14 11.32 -14.12
C TYR A 257 -3.50 12.03 -14.08
N VAL A 258 -3.57 13.17 -13.39
CA VAL A 258 -4.77 14.01 -13.36
C VAL A 258 -4.70 15.02 -14.49
N LEU A 259 -5.69 15.01 -15.38
CA LEU A 259 -5.75 15.89 -16.55
C LEU A 259 -5.89 17.36 -16.12
N GLY A 260 -4.97 18.21 -16.55
CA GLY A 260 -5.00 19.65 -16.29
C GLY A 260 -5.60 20.45 -17.44
N ASN A 261 -5.83 21.75 -17.23
CA ASN A 261 -6.35 22.65 -18.27
C ASN A 261 -5.44 22.70 -19.51
N ALA A 262 -4.12 22.59 -19.34
CA ALA A 262 -3.16 22.58 -20.45
C ALA A 262 -3.24 21.31 -21.33
N ASP A 263 -3.92 20.27 -20.86
CA ASP A 263 -4.19 19.06 -21.63
C ASP A 263 -5.44 19.18 -22.48
N ALA A 264 -6.29 20.19 -22.24
CA ALA A 264 -7.51 20.38 -23.01
C ALA A 264 -7.20 20.49 -24.51
N THR A 265 -8.04 19.86 -25.33
CA THR A 265 -7.86 19.67 -26.78
C THR A 265 -6.68 18.80 -27.21
N LYS A 266 -5.80 18.38 -26.29
CA LYS A 266 -4.64 17.53 -26.57
C LYS A 266 -4.97 16.05 -26.48
N TYR A 267 -4.03 15.25 -26.94
CA TYR A 267 -4.02 13.80 -26.83
C TYR A 267 -2.91 13.35 -25.88
N ILE A 268 -3.19 12.35 -25.05
CA ILE A 268 -2.31 11.93 -23.96
C ILE A 268 -1.79 10.53 -24.23
N LYS A 269 -0.51 10.30 -23.94
CA LYS A 269 0.14 8.98 -24.04
C LYS A 269 0.97 8.68 -22.79
N PHE A 270 0.98 7.41 -22.42
CA PHE A 270 1.65 6.88 -21.25
C PHE A 270 2.84 6.04 -21.69
N TYR A 271 3.99 6.26 -21.07
CA TYR A 271 5.19 5.47 -21.28
C TYR A 271 5.59 4.77 -19.99
N VAL A 272 6.08 3.54 -20.12
CA VAL A 272 6.64 2.74 -19.03
C VAL A 272 8.00 2.18 -19.45
N THR A 273 8.98 2.30 -18.57
CA THR A 273 10.26 1.60 -18.63
C THR A 273 10.27 0.56 -17.51
N PRO A 274 10.16 -0.75 -17.81
CA PRO A 274 10.09 -1.77 -16.78
C PRO A 274 11.41 -1.92 -16.05
N VAL A 275 11.33 -2.18 -14.74
CA VAL A 275 12.48 -2.48 -13.91
C VAL A 275 12.28 -3.82 -13.21
N ALA A 276 13.28 -4.70 -13.22
CA ALA A 276 13.31 -5.97 -12.51
C ALA A 276 13.96 -5.81 -11.12
N THR A 277 13.64 -6.69 -10.18
CA THR A 277 14.25 -6.69 -8.83
C THR A 277 15.69 -7.22 -8.79
N ALA A 278 16.12 -7.97 -9.81
CA ALA A 278 17.43 -8.59 -9.89
C ALA A 278 17.94 -8.69 -11.33
N GLY A 279 19.25 -8.93 -11.49
CA GLY A 279 19.89 -9.11 -12.79
C GLY A 279 20.09 -7.82 -13.60
N THR A 280 19.94 -7.92 -14.92
CA THR A 280 19.86 -6.76 -15.83
C THR A 280 18.55 -6.03 -15.59
N THR A 281 18.57 -5.01 -14.74
CA THR A 281 17.36 -4.51 -14.11
C THR A 281 16.48 -3.62 -14.97
N THR A 282 16.90 -3.12 -16.12
CA THR A 282 16.14 -2.07 -16.84
C THR A 282 15.86 -2.45 -18.28
N GLY A 283 14.57 -2.48 -18.65
CA GLY A 283 14.10 -2.77 -19.99
C GLY A 283 13.97 -1.54 -20.89
N ASN A 284 13.48 -1.76 -22.10
CA ASN A 284 13.20 -0.68 -23.05
C ASN A 284 11.88 0.02 -22.73
N GLU A 285 11.87 1.33 -22.89
CA GLU A 285 10.65 2.12 -22.75
C GLU A 285 9.61 1.74 -23.83
N THR A 286 8.35 1.59 -23.43
CA THR A 286 7.24 1.31 -24.33
C THR A 286 6.07 2.24 -24.04
N GLY A 287 5.47 2.79 -25.10
CA GLY A 287 4.34 3.73 -25.01
C GLY A 287 3.00 3.09 -25.35
N SER A 288 1.91 3.60 -24.76
CA SER A 288 0.54 3.25 -25.12
C SER A 288 0.12 3.84 -26.48
N GLY A 289 -1.10 3.52 -26.93
CA GLY A 289 -1.81 4.39 -27.88
C GLY A 289 -2.14 5.75 -27.25
N TYR A 290 -2.43 6.76 -28.08
CA TYR A 290 -2.95 8.05 -27.64
C TYR A 290 -4.43 7.93 -27.21
N VAL A 291 -4.80 8.63 -26.14
CA VAL A 291 -6.21 8.83 -25.74
C VAL A 291 -6.57 10.31 -25.78
N GLY A 292 -7.82 10.62 -26.10
CA GLY A 292 -8.31 11.98 -26.26
C GLY A 292 -9.18 12.12 -27.51
N SER A 293 -9.51 13.33 -27.94
CA SER A 293 -9.07 14.62 -27.40
C SER A 293 -9.61 14.85 -25.98
N VAL A 294 -8.81 15.49 -25.11
CA VAL A 294 -9.23 15.83 -23.74
C VAL A 294 -10.25 16.96 -23.79
N VAL A 295 -11.43 16.72 -23.21
CA VAL A 295 -12.53 17.69 -23.16
C VAL A 295 -12.41 18.53 -21.89
N LEU A 296 -12.51 19.85 -22.05
CA LEU A 296 -12.53 20.76 -20.92
C LEU A 296 -13.90 20.69 -20.21
N THR A 297 -13.91 20.46 -18.89
CA THR A 297 -15.15 20.36 -18.09
C THR A 297 -15.46 21.68 -17.39
N PRO A 298 -16.65 22.29 -17.60
CA PRO A 298 -17.01 23.53 -16.93
C PRO A 298 -17.05 23.37 -15.42
N VAL A 299 -16.47 24.34 -14.71
CA VAL A 299 -16.49 24.43 -13.25
C VAL A 299 -17.41 25.56 -12.81
N ALA A 300 -17.92 25.50 -11.57
CA ALA A 300 -18.70 26.61 -11.01
C ALA A 300 -17.78 27.80 -10.73
N LEU A 301 -17.83 28.82 -11.58
CA LEU A 301 -17.02 30.05 -11.45
C LEU A 301 -17.37 30.80 -10.16
N GLY A 302 -18.65 30.77 -9.80
CA GLY A 302 -19.19 31.22 -8.53
C GLY A 302 -20.40 30.39 -8.14
N SER A 303 -20.51 30.07 -6.85
CA SER A 303 -21.66 29.37 -6.27
C SER A 303 -22.13 30.05 -4.98
N TRP A 304 -23.43 30.17 -4.81
CA TRP A 304 -24.06 30.81 -3.65
C TRP A 304 -25.14 29.91 -3.07
N ASP A 305 -25.07 29.65 -1.76
CA ASP A 305 -26.02 28.83 -1.02
C ASP A 305 -26.96 29.74 -0.20
N THR A 306 -28.22 29.81 -0.60
CA THR A 306 -29.25 30.66 0.03
C THR A 306 -29.89 30.03 1.26
N SER A 307 -29.61 28.76 1.57
CA SER A 307 -30.22 28.02 2.68
C SER A 307 -30.02 28.69 4.03
N SER A 308 -28.89 29.38 4.20
CA SER A 308 -28.50 30.07 5.42
C SER A 308 -29.12 31.46 5.60
N ILE A 309 -29.83 31.99 4.61
CA ILE A 309 -30.44 33.32 4.70
C ILE A 309 -31.65 33.28 5.63
N ALA A 310 -31.60 34.03 6.73
CA ALA A 310 -32.63 33.99 7.77
C ALA A 310 -33.97 34.66 7.41
N GLY A 311 -33.98 35.60 6.45
CA GLY A 311 -35.16 36.42 6.14
C GLY A 311 -35.51 37.44 7.24
N GLY A 312 -36.65 38.10 7.11
CA GLY A 312 -37.13 39.14 8.04
C GLY A 312 -36.96 40.57 7.53
N THR A 313 -37.38 41.55 8.34
CA THR A 313 -37.37 42.98 7.96
C THR A 313 -35.97 43.44 7.56
N GLY A 314 -35.84 43.98 6.35
CA GLY A 314 -34.58 44.44 5.77
C GLY A 314 -33.59 43.34 5.37
N ASN A 315 -33.93 42.06 5.58
CA ASN A 315 -33.00 40.95 5.40
C ASN A 315 -33.30 40.13 4.14
N PHE A 316 -32.83 40.63 2.99
CA PHE A 316 -32.94 39.98 1.68
C PHE A 316 -31.67 39.22 1.27
N GLY A 317 -30.81 38.89 2.25
CA GLY A 317 -29.47 38.36 2.01
C GLY A 317 -28.42 39.45 1.76
N PRO A 318 -27.11 39.13 1.87
CA PRO A 318 -26.02 40.10 1.75
C PRO A 318 -25.88 40.67 0.34
N SER A 319 -25.36 41.89 0.18
CA SER A 319 -24.99 42.44 -1.12
C SER A 319 -23.90 43.51 -0.99
N PRO A 320 -22.78 43.44 -1.73
CA PRO A 320 -22.37 42.34 -2.59
C PRO A 320 -22.22 41.02 -1.82
N TRP A 321 -22.64 39.90 -2.43
CA TRP A 321 -22.48 38.57 -1.85
C TRP A 321 -21.41 37.79 -2.58
N ASN A 322 -20.30 37.52 -1.91
CA ASN A 322 -19.22 36.71 -2.48
C ASN A 322 -19.61 35.23 -2.52
N GLY A 323 -19.34 34.58 -3.65
CA GLY A 323 -19.59 33.16 -3.85
C GLY A 323 -18.37 32.31 -3.51
N THR A 324 -18.57 31.00 -3.43
CA THR A 324 -17.48 30.02 -3.45
C THR A 324 -16.83 30.04 -4.84
N LEU A 325 -15.50 30.19 -4.88
CA LEU A 325 -14.75 30.44 -6.12
C LEU A 325 -14.11 29.15 -6.67
N ALA A 326 -14.07 29.02 -7.99
CA ALA A 326 -13.21 28.06 -8.67
C ALA A 326 -11.76 28.57 -8.77
N THR A 327 -10.81 27.65 -8.95
CA THR A 327 -9.42 27.98 -9.31
C THR A 327 -9.39 28.85 -10.57
N GLY A 328 -8.59 29.91 -10.57
CA GLY A 328 -8.51 30.86 -11.70
C GLY A 328 -9.48 32.04 -11.60
N ILE A 329 -10.36 32.10 -10.60
CA ILE A 329 -11.26 33.24 -10.34
C ILE A 329 -10.77 34.05 -9.14
N GLN A 330 -10.64 35.37 -9.33
CA GLN A 330 -10.25 36.31 -8.27
C GLN A 330 -11.46 36.76 -7.44
N SER A 331 -12.60 36.95 -8.09
CA SER A 331 -13.87 37.23 -7.40
C SER A 331 -15.06 36.80 -8.24
N ALA A 332 -16.07 36.23 -7.59
CA ALA A 332 -17.41 36.05 -8.12
C ALA A 332 -18.41 36.56 -7.07
N LYS A 333 -19.28 37.50 -7.42
CA LYS A 333 -20.26 38.06 -6.48
C LYS A 333 -21.61 38.37 -7.11
N ILE A 334 -22.67 38.37 -6.31
CA ILE A 334 -24.02 38.86 -6.68
C ILE A 334 -24.24 40.23 -6.04
N VAL A 335 -24.71 41.18 -6.82
CA VAL A 335 -24.94 42.57 -6.43
C VAL A 335 -26.40 42.95 -6.70
N ARG A 336 -27.03 43.65 -5.76
CA ARG A 336 -28.25 44.41 -6.00
C ARG A 336 -27.84 45.76 -6.56
N ASP A 337 -28.32 46.09 -7.75
CA ASP A 337 -28.05 47.40 -8.34
C ASP A 337 -29.00 48.46 -7.77
N SER A 338 -28.86 49.72 -8.19
CA SER A 338 -29.48 50.86 -7.49
C SER A 338 -31.00 50.84 -7.40
N GLY A 339 -31.70 50.15 -8.31
CA GLY A 339 -33.16 49.99 -8.27
C GLY A 339 -33.63 48.83 -7.40
N ALA A 340 -32.74 47.88 -7.08
CA ALA A 340 -33.02 46.75 -6.20
C ALA A 340 -32.83 47.13 -4.72
N THR A 341 -33.92 47.44 -4.02
CA THR A 341 -33.89 47.89 -2.62
C THR A 341 -34.06 46.75 -1.61
N GLN A 342 -34.11 47.09 -0.32
CA GLN A 342 -34.34 46.14 0.78
C GLN A 342 -35.23 46.73 1.88
N SER A 343 -36.32 47.39 1.49
CA SER A 343 -37.18 48.14 2.42
C SER A 343 -38.24 47.29 3.14
N GLY A 344 -38.63 46.16 2.55
CA GLY A 344 -39.64 45.24 3.06
C GLY A 344 -39.11 44.12 3.95
N SER A 345 -39.85 43.01 4.00
CA SER A 345 -39.45 41.80 4.72
C SER A 345 -38.96 40.74 3.74
N GLY A 346 -37.70 40.34 3.88
CA GLY A 346 -37.08 39.29 3.08
C GLY A 346 -37.54 37.89 3.45
N SER A 347 -37.42 36.96 2.50
CA SER A 347 -37.73 35.55 2.70
C SER A 347 -36.56 34.78 3.30
N ALA A 348 -36.83 33.88 4.24
CA ALA A 348 -35.84 32.88 4.65
C ALA A 348 -35.53 31.94 3.48
N GLY A 349 -34.28 31.45 3.42
CA GLY A 349 -33.79 30.52 2.41
C GLY A 349 -33.63 31.11 1.01
N ALA A 350 -33.69 32.44 0.83
CA ALA A 350 -33.71 33.06 -0.49
C ALA A 350 -32.98 34.41 -0.52
N TRP A 351 -32.24 34.67 -1.59
CA TRP A 351 -31.60 35.95 -1.84
C TRP A 351 -32.46 36.79 -2.78
N GLY A 352 -32.65 38.07 -2.53
CA GLY A 352 -33.53 38.87 -3.38
C GLY A 352 -33.51 40.37 -3.10
N SER A 353 -34.61 41.03 -3.47
CA SER A 353 -34.83 42.46 -3.23
C SER A 353 -36.32 42.82 -3.32
N ASP A 354 -36.64 44.04 -2.91
CA ASP A 354 -37.81 44.78 -3.36
C ASP A 354 -37.37 45.93 -4.31
N GLY A 355 -38.25 46.90 -4.58
CA GLY A 355 -37.89 48.11 -5.34
C GLY A 355 -37.90 47.95 -6.87
N LEU A 356 -37.95 46.72 -7.38
CA LEU A 356 -37.96 46.35 -8.81
C LEU A 356 -39.30 46.70 -9.50
N ASN A 357 -39.64 47.99 -9.54
CA ASN A 357 -40.98 48.49 -9.78
C ASN A 357 -41.25 48.94 -11.23
N SER A 358 -40.24 48.87 -12.11
CA SER A 358 -40.37 49.27 -13.50
C SER A 358 -41.42 48.45 -14.26
N THR A 359 -42.15 49.11 -15.17
CA THR A 359 -43.25 48.50 -15.93
C THR A 359 -42.82 47.89 -17.26
N SER A 360 -41.63 48.21 -17.76
CA SER A 360 -41.04 47.68 -18.98
C SER A 360 -39.54 47.40 -18.79
N GLN A 361 -38.96 46.58 -19.67
CA GLN A 361 -37.52 46.29 -19.66
C GLN A 361 -36.68 47.57 -19.77
N ALA A 362 -37.00 48.47 -20.71
CA ALA A 362 -36.25 49.72 -20.90
C ALA A 362 -36.26 50.63 -19.66
N LEU A 363 -37.38 50.69 -18.93
CA LEU A 363 -37.44 51.43 -17.67
C LEU A 363 -36.63 50.75 -16.57
N ALA A 364 -36.68 49.43 -16.49
CA ALA A 364 -35.90 48.65 -15.52
C ALA A 364 -34.39 48.82 -15.74
N GLU A 365 -33.95 48.85 -17.00
CA GLU A 365 -32.56 49.12 -17.37
C GLU A 365 -32.11 50.52 -16.94
N ALA A 366 -32.97 51.53 -17.14
CA ALA A 366 -32.67 52.91 -16.77
C ALA A 366 -32.65 53.14 -15.25
N ALA A 367 -33.51 52.43 -14.51
CA ALA A 367 -33.58 52.48 -13.05
C ALA A 367 -32.53 51.59 -12.35
N ASN A 368 -31.88 50.69 -13.10
CA ASN A 368 -31.11 49.56 -12.58
C ASN A 368 -31.93 48.68 -11.62
N ASP A 369 -33.14 48.33 -12.02
CA ASP A 369 -33.97 47.30 -11.37
C ASP A 369 -33.40 45.90 -11.71
N THR A 370 -32.16 45.67 -11.29
CA THR A 370 -31.33 44.56 -11.74
C THR A 370 -30.59 43.88 -10.59
N TRP A 371 -30.29 42.60 -10.79
CA TRP A 371 -29.30 41.87 -10.01
C TRP A 371 -28.12 41.51 -10.90
N THR A 372 -26.90 41.81 -10.48
CA THR A 372 -25.70 41.61 -11.29
C THR A 372 -24.78 40.57 -10.66
N PHE A 373 -24.45 39.54 -11.42
CA PHE A 373 -23.33 38.63 -11.20
C PHE A 373 -22.07 39.24 -11.79
N GLU A 374 -21.03 39.41 -10.99
CA GLU A 374 -19.74 39.92 -11.45
C GLU A 374 -18.67 38.84 -11.28
N PHE A 375 -17.93 38.58 -12.35
CA PHE A 375 -16.82 37.63 -12.41
C PHE A 375 -15.54 38.36 -12.80
N VAL A 376 -14.49 38.18 -11.99
CA VAL A 376 -13.15 38.71 -12.26
C VAL A 376 -12.19 37.52 -12.29
N PRO A 377 -11.56 37.21 -13.43
CA PRO A 377 -10.53 36.18 -13.48
C PRO A 377 -9.29 36.61 -12.67
N GLN A 378 -8.49 35.63 -12.23
CA GLN A 378 -7.15 35.93 -11.70
C GLN A 378 -6.25 36.51 -12.79
N THR A 379 -5.22 37.26 -12.38
CA THR A 379 -4.28 37.86 -13.33
C THR A 379 -3.63 36.80 -14.23
N GLY A 380 -3.57 37.08 -15.54
CA GLY A 380 -3.10 36.18 -16.59
C GLY A 380 -4.10 35.12 -17.03
N LYS A 381 -5.34 35.13 -16.52
CA LYS A 381 -6.36 34.11 -16.84
C LYS A 381 -7.41 34.63 -17.81
N SER A 382 -7.77 33.79 -18.77
CA SER A 382 -8.93 34.00 -19.65
C SER A 382 -10.20 33.43 -19.00
N LEU A 383 -11.36 33.90 -19.46
CA LEU A 383 -12.66 33.47 -18.94
C LEU A 383 -13.57 32.99 -20.07
N SER A 384 -14.35 31.96 -19.80
CA SER A 384 -15.53 31.60 -20.59
C SER A 384 -16.68 31.35 -19.63
N ILE A 385 -17.89 31.80 -19.96
CA ILE A 385 -19.10 31.48 -19.19
C ILE A 385 -20.00 30.60 -20.05
N THR A 386 -20.27 29.39 -19.57
CA THR A 386 -20.96 28.36 -20.36
C THR A 386 -22.39 28.14 -19.94
N SER A 387 -22.75 28.41 -18.68
CA SER A 387 -24.14 28.28 -18.23
C SER A 387 -24.46 29.06 -16.97
N ILE A 388 -25.74 29.43 -16.86
CA ILE A 388 -26.41 29.75 -15.60
C ILE A 388 -27.15 28.48 -15.19
N GLU A 389 -26.76 27.84 -14.08
CA GLU A 389 -27.41 26.60 -13.65
C GLU A 389 -28.85 26.87 -13.20
N ALA A 390 -29.68 25.82 -13.23
CA ALA A 390 -31.06 25.92 -12.79
C ALA A 390 -31.14 26.36 -11.32
N TYR A 391 -32.03 27.30 -11.01
CA TYR A 391 -32.29 27.76 -9.67
C TYR A 391 -33.79 28.05 -9.51
N SER A 392 -34.25 28.21 -8.28
CA SER A 392 -35.66 28.56 -8.05
C SER A 392 -35.84 30.07 -7.98
N PHE A 393 -36.80 30.60 -8.75
CA PHE A 393 -37.20 32.00 -8.71
C PHE A 393 -38.54 32.13 -8.00
N ARG A 394 -38.67 33.11 -7.10
CA ARG A 394 -39.90 33.38 -6.36
C ARG A 394 -40.23 34.85 -6.41
N LYS A 395 -41.52 35.18 -6.55
CA LYS A 395 -42.00 36.57 -6.43
C LYS A 395 -43.19 36.69 -5.49
N SER A 396 -43.43 37.91 -5.01
CA SER A 396 -44.71 38.24 -4.37
C SER A 396 -45.82 38.42 -5.42
N ALA A 397 -47.06 38.56 -4.94
CA ALA A 397 -48.22 38.88 -5.78
C ALA A 397 -48.00 40.14 -6.64
N SER A 398 -47.35 41.16 -6.07
CA SER A 398 -47.07 42.45 -6.68
C SER A 398 -45.66 42.60 -7.28
N GLY A 399 -44.82 41.56 -7.17
CA GLY A 399 -43.44 41.55 -7.66
C GLY A 399 -43.31 41.51 -9.19
N PRO A 400 -42.09 41.66 -9.71
CA PRO A 400 -41.82 41.66 -11.14
C PRO A 400 -42.23 40.33 -11.78
N LYS A 401 -42.82 40.41 -12.98
CA LYS A 401 -43.40 39.27 -13.70
C LYS A 401 -42.50 38.76 -14.82
N ASN A 402 -41.57 39.60 -15.26
CA ASN A 402 -40.69 39.34 -16.39
C ASN A 402 -39.25 39.55 -15.95
N GLY A 403 -38.34 38.84 -16.63
CA GLY A 403 -36.93 39.11 -16.51
C GLY A 403 -36.17 38.77 -17.79
N GLN A 404 -35.08 39.49 -18.03
CA GLN A 404 -34.19 39.32 -19.18
C GLN A 404 -32.75 39.30 -18.68
N TYR A 405 -32.01 38.26 -19.06
CA TYR A 405 -30.59 38.20 -18.80
C TYR A 405 -29.81 39.02 -19.83
N GLN A 406 -28.87 39.81 -19.33
CA GLN A 406 -27.95 40.60 -20.13
C GLN A 406 -26.52 40.32 -19.71
N TYR A 407 -25.57 40.46 -20.63
CA TYR A 407 -24.15 40.38 -20.31
C TYR A 407 -23.43 41.66 -20.72
N LYS A 408 -22.27 41.88 -20.08
CA LYS A 408 -21.33 42.95 -20.38
C LYS A 408 -19.90 42.39 -20.24
N ILE A 409 -19.07 42.65 -21.24
CA ILE A 409 -17.65 42.30 -21.23
C ILE A 409 -16.83 43.53 -20.84
N GLY A 410 -15.93 43.37 -19.87
CA GLY A 410 -15.13 44.46 -19.33
C GLY A 410 -15.93 45.42 -18.45
N THR A 411 -15.21 46.36 -17.83
CA THR A 411 -15.82 47.36 -16.93
C THR A 411 -16.66 48.39 -17.69
N SER A 412 -16.23 48.75 -18.91
CA SER A 412 -16.83 49.78 -19.77
C SER A 412 -17.62 49.24 -20.97
N GLY A 413 -17.92 47.94 -21.01
CA GLY A 413 -18.70 47.35 -22.11
C GLY A 413 -20.15 47.82 -22.14
N THR A 414 -20.86 47.46 -23.22
CA THR A 414 -22.29 47.69 -23.36
C THR A 414 -23.07 46.46 -22.91
N TRP A 415 -24.18 46.66 -22.20
CA TRP A 415 -25.11 45.59 -21.86
C TRP A 415 -25.81 45.05 -23.11
N THR A 416 -25.80 43.73 -23.27
CA THR A 416 -26.39 43.04 -24.42
C THR A 416 -27.33 41.94 -23.94
N ASP A 417 -28.54 41.86 -24.52
CA ASP A 417 -29.50 40.79 -24.24
C ASP A 417 -28.95 39.42 -24.63
N ILE A 418 -29.11 38.46 -23.73
CA ILE A 418 -28.92 37.05 -24.03
C ILE A 418 -30.23 36.54 -24.62
N SER A 419 -30.24 36.35 -25.94
CA SER A 419 -31.44 35.93 -26.68
C SER A 419 -32.06 34.67 -26.09
N GLY A 420 -33.35 34.72 -25.76
CA GLY A 420 -34.10 33.59 -25.19
C GLY A 420 -33.86 33.32 -23.71
N ALA A 421 -32.88 33.97 -23.07
CA ALA A 421 -32.62 33.86 -21.64
C ALA A 421 -33.54 34.80 -20.84
N VAL A 422 -34.82 34.41 -20.77
CA VAL A 422 -35.86 35.15 -20.05
C VAL A 422 -36.37 34.36 -18.85
N ILE A 423 -36.85 35.08 -17.84
CA ILE A 423 -37.72 34.49 -16.81
C ILE A 423 -39.13 34.43 -17.42
N SER A 424 -39.58 33.22 -17.77
CA SER A 424 -40.92 32.99 -18.32
C SER A 424 -41.77 32.13 -17.38
N GLY A 425 -43.09 32.25 -17.45
CA GLY A 425 -44.02 31.34 -16.77
C GLY A 425 -44.38 31.67 -15.32
N ILE A 426 -44.04 32.87 -14.81
CA ILE A 426 -44.43 33.30 -13.46
C ILE A 426 -45.63 34.26 -13.53
N SER A 427 -46.71 33.80 -14.16
CA SER A 427 -47.99 34.51 -14.22
C SER A 427 -48.85 34.16 -12.99
N GLY A 428 -49.44 35.16 -12.35
CA GLY A 428 -50.36 34.94 -11.23
C GLY A 428 -50.40 36.08 -10.23
N ALA A 429 -51.59 36.30 -9.66
CA ALA A 429 -51.88 37.30 -8.62
C ALA A 429 -51.47 36.85 -7.20
N SER A 430 -50.85 35.67 -7.05
CA SER A 430 -50.40 35.11 -5.76
C SER A 430 -48.88 34.95 -5.70
N GLN A 431 -48.35 34.63 -4.53
CA GLN A 431 -46.95 34.25 -4.36
C GLN A 431 -46.68 32.98 -5.18
N THR A 432 -45.76 33.09 -6.12
CA THR A 432 -45.45 32.03 -7.08
C THR A 432 -43.97 31.71 -7.02
N THR A 433 -43.66 30.42 -6.92
CA THR A 433 -42.30 29.89 -7.08
C THR A 433 -42.27 29.12 -8.39
N ALA A 434 -41.28 29.39 -9.22
CA ALA A 434 -41.02 28.66 -10.45
C ALA A 434 -39.55 28.28 -10.50
N ASN A 435 -39.25 27.16 -11.15
CA ASN A 435 -37.86 26.80 -11.41
C ASN A 435 -37.42 27.48 -12.70
N GLN A 436 -36.40 28.32 -12.60
CA GLN A 436 -35.68 28.78 -13.77
C GLN A 436 -34.82 27.62 -14.26
N SER A 437 -35.09 27.15 -15.47
CA SER A 437 -34.25 26.14 -16.14
C SER A 437 -32.83 26.67 -16.33
N ALA A 438 -31.86 25.76 -16.41
CA ALA A 438 -30.50 26.11 -16.76
C ALA A 438 -30.48 26.84 -18.11
N ILE A 439 -29.69 27.91 -18.20
CA ILE A 439 -29.50 28.69 -19.42
C ILE A 439 -28.14 28.29 -19.98
N ASP A 440 -28.14 27.72 -21.18
CA ASP A 440 -26.92 27.42 -21.92
C ASP A 440 -26.40 28.70 -22.58
N LEU A 441 -25.15 29.04 -22.26
CA LEU A 441 -24.42 30.21 -22.77
C LEU A 441 -23.26 29.80 -23.67
N SER A 442 -23.01 28.50 -23.87
CA SER A 442 -21.87 27.98 -24.64
C SER A 442 -21.89 28.43 -26.10
N GLY A 443 -23.08 28.67 -26.66
CA GLY A 443 -23.26 29.21 -28.02
C GLY A 443 -23.07 30.72 -28.15
N ILE A 444 -22.90 31.47 -27.06
CA ILE A 444 -22.71 32.92 -27.09
C ILE A 444 -21.23 33.23 -27.25
N THR A 445 -20.77 33.47 -28.48
CA THR A 445 -19.34 33.67 -28.81
C THR A 445 -18.66 34.74 -27.96
N ALA A 446 -19.35 35.83 -27.62
CA ALA A 446 -18.79 36.90 -26.79
C ALA A 446 -18.51 36.50 -25.34
N LEU A 447 -19.11 35.40 -24.87
CA LEU A 447 -18.89 34.81 -23.54
C LEU A 447 -17.88 33.66 -23.56
N GLN A 448 -17.27 33.34 -24.71
CA GLN A 448 -16.27 32.28 -24.85
C GLN A 448 -14.89 32.85 -25.15
N ASN A 449 -13.86 32.31 -24.49
CA ASN A 449 -12.45 32.67 -24.69
C ASN A 449 -12.20 34.17 -24.58
N ILE A 450 -12.80 34.79 -23.57
CA ILE A 450 -12.69 36.23 -23.31
C ILE A 450 -11.22 36.52 -22.97
N THR A 451 -10.73 37.64 -23.51
CA THR A 451 -9.35 38.12 -23.30
C THR A 451 -8.95 38.08 -21.83
N VAL A 452 -7.68 37.75 -21.58
CA VAL A 452 -7.13 37.67 -20.22
C VAL A 452 -7.42 38.92 -19.39
N ASP A 453 -7.59 38.74 -18.08
CA ASP A 453 -7.83 39.80 -17.08
C ASP A 453 -9.13 40.60 -17.28
N THR A 454 -9.98 40.20 -18.22
CA THR A 454 -11.20 40.94 -18.56
C THR A 454 -12.35 40.43 -17.68
N PRO A 455 -12.95 41.29 -16.84
CA PRO A 455 -14.10 40.91 -16.04
C PRO A 455 -15.35 40.75 -16.91
N VAL A 456 -16.29 39.96 -16.43
CA VAL A 456 -17.60 39.77 -17.06
C VAL A 456 -18.69 40.02 -16.04
N SER A 457 -19.71 40.76 -16.46
CA SER A 457 -20.93 40.93 -15.69
C SER A 457 -22.10 40.29 -16.43
N ILE A 458 -22.93 39.54 -15.72
CA ILE A 458 -24.22 39.08 -16.19
C ILE A 458 -25.26 39.68 -15.26
N ARG A 459 -26.27 40.37 -15.78
CA ARG A 459 -27.36 40.90 -14.95
C ARG A 459 -28.70 40.31 -15.35
N LEU A 460 -29.60 40.22 -14.38
CA LEU A 460 -30.99 39.92 -14.57
C LEU A 460 -31.79 41.22 -14.41
N VAL A 461 -32.33 41.73 -15.52
CA VAL A 461 -33.24 42.89 -15.55
C VAL A 461 -34.64 42.42 -15.22
N LEU A 462 -35.31 43.05 -14.25
CA LEU A 462 -36.61 42.61 -13.75
C LEU A 462 -37.66 43.72 -13.89
N TRP A 463 -38.85 43.40 -14.41
CA TRP A 463 -39.93 44.38 -14.59
C TRP A 463 -41.33 43.76 -14.52
N GLY A 464 -42.35 44.63 -14.56
CA GLY A 464 -43.76 44.26 -14.56
C GLY A 464 -44.36 44.09 -13.16
N ALA A 465 -43.70 44.64 -12.13
CA ALA A 465 -44.26 44.73 -10.79
C ALA A 465 -45.46 45.68 -10.76
N THR A 466 -46.38 45.44 -9.83
CA THR A 466 -47.62 46.24 -9.69
C THR A 466 -47.64 47.09 -8.43
N ALA A 467 -46.61 46.99 -7.58
CA ALA A 467 -46.42 47.84 -6.41
C ALA A 467 -44.93 47.96 -6.05
N THR A 468 -44.55 49.04 -5.38
CA THR A 468 -43.18 49.29 -4.91
C THR A 468 -42.70 48.27 -3.86
N THR A 469 -43.63 47.66 -3.11
CA THR A 469 -43.36 46.59 -2.15
C THR A 469 -43.30 45.19 -2.79
N GLY A 470 -43.39 45.11 -4.11
CA GLY A 470 -43.21 43.87 -4.86
C GLY A 470 -41.81 43.29 -4.64
N THR A 471 -41.72 42.00 -4.28
CA THR A 471 -40.44 41.34 -4.00
C THR A 471 -40.16 40.26 -5.04
N ALA A 472 -38.88 40.04 -5.33
CA ALA A 472 -38.40 38.87 -6.06
C ALA A 472 -37.21 38.23 -5.35
N TYR A 473 -37.03 36.92 -5.55
CA TYR A 473 -35.96 36.13 -4.96
C TYR A 473 -35.43 35.06 -5.91
N MET A 474 -34.16 34.73 -5.72
CA MET A 474 -33.48 33.54 -6.24
C MET A 474 -33.17 32.58 -5.09
N GLY A 475 -33.14 31.29 -5.40
CA GLY A 475 -32.66 30.27 -4.50
C GLY A 475 -33.68 29.78 -3.45
N TYR A 476 -34.99 29.98 -3.60
CA TYR A 476 -35.95 29.61 -2.55
C TYR A 476 -36.07 28.09 -2.24
N THR A 477 -36.48 27.27 -3.21
CA THR A 477 -36.63 25.80 -3.05
C THR A 477 -35.39 25.04 -3.50
N ASN A 478 -34.84 25.41 -4.66
CA ASN A 478 -33.49 25.03 -5.06
C ASN A 478 -32.55 26.13 -4.56
N GLN A 479 -31.85 25.87 -3.46
CA GLN A 479 -31.10 26.84 -2.65
C GLN A 479 -29.66 27.06 -3.10
N THR A 480 -29.30 26.61 -4.31
CA THR A 480 -27.98 26.87 -4.88
C THR A 480 -28.13 27.63 -6.19
N ILE A 481 -27.38 28.73 -6.30
CA ILE A 481 -27.21 29.49 -7.54
C ILE A 481 -25.78 29.24 -8.00
N SER A 482 -25.57 28.83 -9.24
CA SER A 482 -24.22 28.57 -9.76
C SER A 482 -24.10 28.99 -11.20
N ILE A 483 -23.01 29.68 -11.52
CA ILE A 483 -22.65 30.04 -12.90
C ILE A 483 -21.43 29.22 -13.26
N LYS A 484 -21.50 28.45 -14.35
CA LYS A 484 -20.40 27.59 -14.78
C LYS A 484 -19.66 28.16 -15.97
N GLY A 485 -18.41 27.73 -16.09
CA GLY A 485 -17.54 28.12 -17.18
C GLY A 485 -16.11 27.64 -16.99
N PHE A 486 -15.18 28.34 -17.62
CA PHE A 486 -13.77 28.02 -17.60
C PHE A 486 -12.97 29.25 -17.20
N ALA A 487 -11.98 29.07 -16.32
CA ALA A 487 -10.95 30.06 -16.05
C ALA A 487 -9.59 29.42 -16.33
N GLN A 488 -8.89 29.89 -17.36
CA GLN A 488 -7.72 29.20 -17.94
C GLN A 488 -6.46 30.05 -17.93
#